data_AF-A0A452Z281-F1
#
_entry.id   AF-A0A452Z281-F1
#
_cell.length_a   1.000
_cell.length_b   1.000
_cell.length_c   1.000
_cell.angle_alpha   90.00
_cell.angle_beta   90.00
_cell.angle_gamma   90.00
#
_symmetry.space_group_name_H-M   'P 1'
#
loop_
_entity.id
_entity.type
_entity.pdbx_description
1 polymer ?
#
loop_
_entity_poly.entity_id
_entity_poly.type
_entity_poly.pdbx_seq_one_letter_code
_entity_poly.pdbx_strand_id
1 'polypeptide(L)' 'MASPQCCANPPTLNPAAGEGKVVDSFGGIKAYVAGAQESKAAVVLISDVY' A
#
# COMPACT_ATOMS: atom_id res chain seq x y z
N MET A 1 18.59 4.12 5.53
CA MET A 1 18.36 5.25 6.45
C MET A 1 17.84 6.41 5.62
N ALA A 2 16.73 7.02 6.01
CA ALA A 2 16.20 8.17 5.29
C ALA A 2 17.22 9.33 5.37
N SER A 3 17.37 10.09 4.29
CA SER A 3 18.33 11.19 4.22
C SER A 3 18.01 12.29 5.24
N PRO A 4 18.97 13.18 5.61
CA PRO A 4 18.70 14.30 6.52
C PRO A 4 17.53 15.18 6.08
N GLN A 5 17.30 15.25 4.76
CA GLN A 5 16.19 15.98 4.14
C GLN A 5 14.82 15.38 4.49
N CYS A 6 14.74 14.06 4.74
CA CYS A 6 13.50 13.40 5.14
C CYS A 6 13.06 13.79 6.55
N CYS A 7 14.00 14.08 7.46
CA CYS A 7 13.69 14.52 8.83
C CYS A 7 13.45 16.03 8.92
N ALA A 8 14.09 16.84 8.06
CA ALA A 8 13.93 18.30 8.06
C ALA A 8 12.59 18.74 7.46
N ASN A 9 12.03 17.98 6.52
CA ASN A 9 10.76 18.27 5.85
C ASN A 9 9.92 16.98 5.72
N PRO A 10 9.42 16.43 6.85
CA PRO A 10 8.57 15.25 6.77
C PRO A 10 7.30 15.60 5.97
N PRO A 11 6.80 14.70 5.12
CA PRO A 11 5.49 14.88 4.52
C PRO A 11 4.44 14.99 5.64
N THR A 12 3.45 15.87 5.47
CA THR A 12 2.31 15.95 6.38
C THR A 12 1.67 14.57 6.47
N LEU A 13 1.55 14.02 7.69
CA LEU A 13 0.90 12.74 7.90
C LEU A 13 -0.56 12.84 7.44
N ASN A 14 -0.89 12.10 6.40
CA ASN A 14 -2.27 11.94 5.95
C ASN A 14 -2.82 10.66 6.58
N PRO A 15 -3.81 10.73 7.48
CA PRO A 15 -4.43 9.53 8.06
C PRO A 15 -5.17 8.67 7.01
N ALA A 16 -5.49 9.22 5.84
CA ALA A 16 -5.99 8.49 4.68
C ALA A 16 -4.86 7.99 3.75
N ALA A 17 -3.59 8.09 4.14
CA ALA A 17 -2.51 7.44 3.41
C ALA A 17 -2.53 5.93 3.64
N GLY A 18 -2.28 5.14 2.59
CA GLY A 18 -2.17 3.69 2.70
C GLY A 18 -3.52 2.96 2.78
N GLU A 19 -4.53 3.43 2.06
CA GLU A 19 -5.89 2.83 1.98
C GLU A 19 -5.95 1.43 1.33
N GLY A 20 -4.83 0.70 1.29
CA GLY A 20 -4.85 -0.69 0.88
C GLY A 20 -5.36 -1.60 1.99
N LYS A 21 -5.94 -2.73 1.59
CA LYS A 21 -6.46 -3.75 2.50
C LYS A 21 -5.90 -5.12 2.15
N VAL A 22 -5.77 -5.96 3.16
CA VAL A 22 -5.54 -7.39 2.93
C VAL A 22 -6.86 -8.01 2.50
N VAL A 23 -6.83 -8.75 1.41
CA VAL A 23 -7.93 -9.58 0.93
C VAL A 23 -7.52 -11.04 1.03
N ASP A 24 -8.39 -11.90 1.54
CA ASP A 24 -8.08 -13.32 1.74
C ASP A 24 -8.11 -14.14 0.45
N SER A 25 -8.74 -13.61 -0.61
CA SER A 25 -8.87 -14.32 -1.88
C SER A 25 -8.84 -13.37 -3.07
N PHE A 26 -7.63 -13.08 -3.53
CA PHE A 26 -7.36 -12.48 -4.83
C PHE A 26 -6.84 -13.58 -5.76
N GLY A 27 -7.73 -14.20 -6.55
CA GLY A 27 -7.35 -15.36 -7.37
C GLY A 27 -6.98 -16.61 -6.56
N GLY A 28 -7.54 -16.77 -5.35
CA GLY A 28 -7.30 -17.92 -4.47
C GLY A 28 -6.13 -17.77 -3.49
N ILE A 29 -5.47 -16.61 -3.47
CA ILE A 29 -4.36 -16.31 -2.55
C ILE A 29 -4.63 -15.03 -1.74
N LYS A 30 -4.00 -14.92 -0.57
CA LYS A 30 -4.04 -13.72 0.24
C LYS A 30 -3.15 -12.64 -0.36
N ALA A 31 -3.65 -11.42 -0.50
CA ALA A 31 -2.92 -10.32 -1.11
C ALA A 31 -3.22 -8.98 -0.41
N TYR A 32 -2.26 -8.06 -0.43
CA TYR A 32 -2.51 -6.66 -0.08
C TYR A 32 -2.81 -5.88 -1.36
N VAL A 33 -4.00 -5.25 -1.42
CA VAL A 33 -4.47 -4.51 -2.59
C VAL A 33 -4.66 -3.06 -2.21
N ALA A 34 -4.01 -2.16 -2.94
CA ALA A 34 -4.11 -0.71 -2.77
C ALA A 34 -4.52 -0.02 -4.08
N GLY A 35 -5.49 0.87 -4.01
CA GLY A 35 -6.00 1.65 -5.14
C GLY A 35 -7.37 2.25 -4.84
N ALA A 36 -7.71 3.38 -5.47
CA ALA A 36 -9.04 3.96 -5.35
C ALA A 36 -10.09 3.06 -6.03
N GLN A 37 -11.30 2.99 -5.49
CA GLN A 37 -12.35 2.11 -6.00
C GLN A 37 -12.76 2.42 -7.45
N GLU A 38 -12.70 3.70 -7.85
CA GLU A 38 -12.98 4.16 -9.21
C GLU A 38 -11.77 4.07 -10.17
N SER A 39 -10.61 3.62 -9.67
CA SER A 39 -9.40 3.51 -10.47
C SER A 39 -9.42 2.27 -11.36
N LYS A 40 -9.02 2.43 -12.62
CA LYS A 40 -8.77 1.30 -13.54
C LYS A 40 -7.47 0.55 -13.24
N ALA A 41 -6.68 1.04 -12.28
CA ALA A 41 -5.40 0.45 -11.88
C ALA A 41 -5.30 0.35 -10.36
N ALA A 42 -4.64 -0.71 -9.90
CA ALA A 42 -4.34 -0.97 -8.50
C ALA A 42 -2.93 -1.53 -8.35
N VAL A 43 -2.33 -1.33 -7.18
CA VAL A 43 -1.09 -1.98 -6.76
C VAL A 43 -1.46 -3.21 -5.95
N VAL A 44 -0.91 -4.37 -6.33
CA VAL A 44 -1.13 -5.64 -5.65
C VAL A 44 0.20 -6.16 -5.16
N LEU A 45 0.32 -6.37 -3.85
CA LEU A 45 1.45 -7.06 -3.23
C LEU A 45 1.03 -8.49 -2.91
N ILE A 46 1.71 -9.43 -3.56
CA ILE A 46 1.57 -10.87 -3.36
C ILE A 46 2.90 -11.38 -2.81
N SER A 47 2.84 -12.14 -1.73
CA SER A 47 3.97 -12.90 -1.22
C SER A 47 3.68 -14.37 -1.47
N ASP A 48 4.56 -15.04 -2.20
CA ASP A 48 4.57 -16.50 -2.32
C ASP A 48 5.44 -17.16 -1.23
N VAL A 49 5.77 -16.38 -0.19
CA VAL A 49 6.53 -16.86 0.96
C VAL A 49 5.55 -17.39 2.00
N TYR A 50 5.53 -18.72 2.16
CA TYR A 50 4.86 -19.43 3.25
C TYR A 50 5.63 -19.26 4.57
#